data_AF-A0A7H0LJQ2-F1
#
_entry.id   AF-A0A7H0LJQ2-F1
#
_cell.length_a   1.000
_cell.length_b   1.000
_cell.length_c   1.000
_cell.angle_alpha   90.00
_cell.angle_beta   90.00
_cell.angle_gamma   90.00
#
_symmetry.space_group_name_H-M   'P 1'
#
loop_
_entity.id
_entity.type
_entity.pdbx_description
1 polymer ?
#
loop_
_entity_poly.entity_id
_entity_poly.type
_entity_poly.pdbx_seq_one_letter_code
_entity_poly.pdbx_strand_id
1 'polypeptide(L)'
;MPGIDGEPDASISAVAVLKPGTVALQGIAVVELRTSESWAHGETNYVLKARYDAIADKLTAHVRRQCLAGWKQTEAAPGGWCAVSADAEHRGVFIQTGELGGIWLHPDADDPTRTIYADAWSE
;
A
#
# COMPACT_ATOMS: atom_id res chain seq x y z
N MET A 1 11.11 15.67 -7.32
CA MET A 1 12.25 14.79 -7.58
C MET A 1 12.55 14.88 -9.07
N PRO A 2 13.81 14.87 -9.53
CA PRO A 2 14.10 14.79 -10.96
C PRO A 2 13.54 13.46 -11.50
N GLY A 3 12.90 13.52 -12.67
CA GLY A 3 12.41 12.37 -13.41
C GLY A 3 13.54 11.49 -13.95
N ILE A 4 13.18 10.34 -14.52
CA ILE A 4 14.12 9.38 -15.12
C ILE A 4 14.95 10.01 -16.27
N ASP A 5 14.48 11.10 -16.87
CA ASP A 5 15.17 11.88 -17.91
C ASP A 5 16.01 13.05 -17.38
N GLY A 6 16.01 13.27 -16.06
CA GLY A 6 16.73 14.37 -15.41
C GLY A 6 16.00 15.71 -15.42
N GLU A 7 14.78 15.79 -15.97
CA GLU A 7 13.93 16.97 -15.91
C GLU A 7 12.99 16.94 -14.69
N PRO A 8 12.43 18.07 -14.23
CA PRO A 8 11.47 18.07 -13.15
C PRO A 8 10.19 17.31 -13.55
N ASP A 9 9.92 16.17 -12.91
CA ASP A 9 8.64 15.48 -13.03
C ASP A 9 7.54 16.38 -12.48
N ALA A 10 6.69 16.88 -13.38
CA ALA A 10 5.42 17.46 -12.97
C ALA A 10 4.61 16.35 -12.30
N SER A 11 4.30 16.55 -11.02
CA SER A 11 3.45 15.65 -10.25
C SER A 11 2.28 16.42 -9.65
N ILE A 12 1.14 15.75 -9.59
CA ILE A 12 -0.05 16.22 -8.90
C ILE A 12 -0.20 15.35 -7.68
N SER A 13 -0.37 15.97 -6.52
CA SER A 13 -0.72 15.28 -5.29
C SER A 13 -2.06 15.77 -4.78
N ALA A 14 -2.91 14.84 -4.36
CA ALA A 14 -4.21 15.14 -3.79
C ALA A 14 -4.43 14.34 -2.50
N VAL A 15 -5.04 15.00 -1.52
CA VAL A 15 -5.44 14.38 -0.26
C VAL A 15 -6.93 14.60 -0.07
N ALA A 16 -7.68 13.50 0.08
CA ALA A 16 -9.08 13.51 0.42
C ALA A 16 -9.27 13.02 1.85
N VAL A 17 -9.69 13.91 2.74
CA VAL A 17 -10.08 13.54 4.12
C VAL A 17 -11.50 12.97 4.08
N LEU A 18 -11.66 11.76 4.60
CA LEU A 18 -12.93 11.05 4.57
C LEU A 18 -13.75 11.33 5.84
N LYS A 19 -15.07 11.39 5.68
CA LYS A 19 -15.97 11.43 6.83
C LYS A 19 -15.85 10.11 7.63
N PRO A 20 -15.93 10.13 8.97
CA PRO A 20 -15.92 8.91 9.76
C PRO A 20 -16.99 7.91 9.30
N GLY A 21 -16.60 6.65 9.15
CA GLY A 21 -17.49 5.56 8.76
C GLY A 21 -17.80 5.45 7.26
N THR A 22 -17.21 6.30 6.40
CA THR A 22 -17.43 6.21 4.95
C THR A 22 -16.78 4.96 4.34
N VAL A 23 -15.54 4.65 4.73
CA VAL A 23 -14.80 3.49 4.23
C VAL A 23 -14.08 2.82 5.40
N ALA A 24 -14.05 1.48 5.39
CA ALA A 24 -13.28 0.71 6.33
C ALA A 24 -12.59 -0.47 5.63
N LEU A 25 -11.34 -0.74 6.01
CA LEU A 25 -10.58 -1.91 5.61
C LEU A 25 -10.46 -2.85 6.81
N GLN A 26 -11.01 -4.07 6.71
CA GLN A 26 -10.97 -5.05 7.82
C GLN A 26 -11.49 -4.51 9.17
N GLY A 27 -12.50 -3.62 9.11
CA GLY A 27 -13.11 -2.96 10.27
C GLY A 27 -12.32 -1.74 10.79
N ILE A 28 -11.25 -1.35 10.10
CA ILE A 28 -10.40 -0.21 10.44
C ILE A 28 -10.79 0.96 9.54
N ALA A 29 -11.15 2.10 10.13
CA ALA A 29 -11.59 3.26 9.36
C ALA A 29 -10.45 3.78 8.47
N VAL A 30 -10.76 4.06 7.20
CA VAL A 30 -9.90 4.86 6.33
C VAL A 30 -10.24 6.32 6.59
N VAL A 31 -9.24 7.12 6.94
CA VAL A 31 -9.41 8.56 7.27
C VAL A 31 -8.96 9.47 6.16
N GLU A 32 -8.02 9.03 5.33
CA GLU A 32 -7.55 9.78 4.17
C GLU A 32 -7.29 8.85 3.00
N LEU A 33 -7.49 9.40 1.81
CA LEU A 33 -6.91 8.89 0.58
C LEU A 33 -5.88 9.91 0.11
N ARG A 34 -4.63 9.47 -0.03
CA ARG A 34 -3.57 10.29 -0.61
C ARG A 34 -3.23 9.68 -1.96
N THR A 35 -3.15 10.51 -2.98
CA THR A 35 -2.72 10.08 -4.31
C THR A 35 -1.65 11.02 -4.82
N SER A 36 -0.67 10.46 -5.52
CA SER A 36 0.27 11.22 -6.32
C SER A 36 0.35 10.61 -7.70
N GLU A 37 0.27 11.45 -8.72
CA GLU A 37 0.47 11.04 -10.11
C GLU A 37 1.53 11.94 -10.75
N SER A 38 2.49 11.33 -11.42
CA SER A 38 3.39 11.95 -12.40
C SER A 38 3.15 11.33 -13.78
N TRP A 39 3.94 11.71 -14.78
CA TRP A 39 3.83 11.11 -16.12
C TRP A 39 4.25 9.63 -16.14
N ALA A 40 5.12 9.22 -15.21
CA ALA A 40 5.67 7.87 -15.11
C ALA A 40 4.96 7.05 -14.03
N HIS A 41 4.62 7.67 -12.89
CA HIS A 41 4.24 6.91 -11.70
C HIS A 41 2.92 7.39 -11.10
N GLY A 42 2.13 6.45 -10.60
CA GLY A 42 0.92 6.70 -9.82
C GLY A 42 0.94 5.91 -8.52
N GLU A 43 0.61 6.59 -7.42
CA GLU A 43 0.49 5.96 -6.09
C GLU A 43 -0.87 6.32 -5.48
N THR A 44 -1.49 5.35 -4.81
CA THR A 44 -2.69 5.57 -4.00
C THR A 44 -2.53 4.93 -2.62
N ASN A 45 -2.62 5.78 -1.61
CA ASN A 45 -2.40 5.45 -0.21
C ASN A 45 -3.70 5.61 0.57
N TYR A 46 -4.13 4.51 1.20
CA TYR A 46 -5.23 4.47 2.13
C TYR A 46 -4.68 4.63 3.54
N VAL A 47 -4.98 5.77 4.17
CA VAL A 47 -4.52 6.06 5.53
C VAL A 47 -5.54 5.53 6.52
N LEU A 48 -5.12 4.57 7.33
CA LEU A 48 -5.95 3.89 8.32
C LEU A 48 -5.86 4.56 9.69
N LYS A 49 -7.00 4.67 10.37
CA LYS A 49 -7.14 5.22 11.73
C LYS A 49 -6.69 4.23 12.81
N ALA A 50 -5.55 3.58 12.60
CA ALA A 50 -4.97 2.70 13.60
C ALA A 50 -3.46 2.68 13.43
N ARG A 51 -2.76 2.53 14.56
CA ARG A 51 -1.31 2.39 14.61
C ARG A 51 -0.89 1.09 13.92
N TYR A 52 0.24 1.16 13.23
CA TYR A 52 0.79 0.02 12.49
C TYR A 52 0.99 -1.21 13.38
N ASP A 53 1.66 -1.05 14.52
CA ASP A 53 1.94 -2.14 15.45
C ASP A 53 0.69 -2.83 16.01
N ALA A 54 -0.45 -2.14 16.06
CA ALA A 54 -1.71 -2.70 16.51
C ALA A 54 -2.44 -3.54 15.44
N ILE A 55 -2.12 -3.36 14.16
CA ILE A 55 -2.90 -3.94 13.05
C ILE A 55 -2.06 -4.71 12.02
N ALA A 56 -0.73 -4.56 12.04
CA ALA A 56 0.19 -5.06 11.02
C ALA A 56 0.01 -6.57 10.78
N ASP A 57 0.03 -7.38 11.83
CA ASP A 57 -0.11 -8.83 11.72
C ASP A 57 -1.44 -9.24 11.09
N LYS A 58 -2.54 -8.59 11.54
CA LYS A 58 -3.90 -8.88 11.05
C LYS A 58 -4.04 -8.52 9.58
N LEU A 59 -3.59 -7.32 9.19
CA LEU A 59 -3.69 -6.84 7.81
C LEU A 59 -2.77 -7.62 6.88
N THR A 60 -1.53 -7.87 7.28
CA THR A 60 -0.57 -8.67 6.51
C THR A 60 -1.14 -10.06 6.23
N ALA A 61 -1.68 -10.72 7.25
CA ALA A 61 -2.29 -12.03 7.10
C ALA A 61 -3.54 -11.97 6.20
N HIS A 62 -4.34 -10.89 6.27
CA HIS A 62 -5.51 -10.71 5.41
C HIS A 62 -5.12 -10.54 3.94
N VAL A 63 -4.21 -9.61 3.64
CA VAL A 63 -3.75 -9.33 2.27
C VAL A 63 -3.10 -10.56 1.67
N ARG A 64 -2.23 -11.24 2.44
CA ARG A 64 -1.61 -12.49 1.99
C ARG A 64 -2.65 -13.57 1.67
N ARG A 65 -3.68 -13.73 2.51
CA ARG A 65 -4.77 -14.68 2.23
C ARG A 65 -5.54 -14.32 0.97
N GLN A 66 -5.83 -13.04 0.74
CA GLN A 66 -6.52 -12.58 -0.47
C GLN A 66 -5.68 -12.81 -1.73
N CYS A 67 -4.39 -12.46 -1.68
CA CYS A 67 -3.43 -12.73 -2.75
C CYS A 67 -3.41 -14.23 -3.12
N LEU A 68 -3.25 -15.11 -2.12
CA LEU A 68 -3.25 -16.56 -2.35
C LEU A 68 -4.60 -17.09 -2.88
N ALA A 69 -5.72 -16.51 -2.43
CA ALA A 69 -7.05 -16.89 -2.91
C ALA A 69 -7.27 -16.53 -4.38
N GLY A 70 -6.74 -15.39 -4.83
CA GLY A 70 -6.75 -14.99 -6.23
C GLY A 70 -6.02 -16.00 -7.12
N TRP A 71 -4.82 -16.43 -6.71
CA TRP A 71 -4.03 -17.39 -7.47
C TRP A 71 -4.59 -18.81 -7.52
N LYS A 72 -5.33 -19.24 -6.48
CA LYS A 72 -6.03 -20.53 -6.51
C LYS A 72 -7.08 -20.61 -7.63
N GLN A 73 -7.53 -19.47 -8.15
CA GLN A 73 -8.49 -19.40 -9.25
C GLN A 73 -7.83 -19.38 -10.64
N THR A 74 -6.50 -19.18 -10.73
CA THR A 74 -5.76 -18.96 -11.98
C THR A 74 -4.67 -20.02 -12.26
N GLU A 75 -4.73 -21.19 -11.61
CA GLU A 75 -3.95 -22.42 -11.86
C GLU A 75 -2.45 -22.47 -11.48
N ALA A 76 -1.79 -21.39 -11.05
CA ALA A 76 -0.57 -21.44 -10.21
C ALA A 76 -0.06 -20.04 -9.91
N ALA A 77 0.46 -19.81 -8.70
CA ALA A 77 1.29 -18.64 -8.41
C ALA A 77 2.75 -18.96 -8.78
N PRO A 78 3.41 -18.18 -9.68
CA PRO A 78 4.85 -18.07 -9.76
C PRO A 78 5.52 -17.98 -8.38
N GLY A 79 6.66 -18.66 -8.23
CA GLY A 79 7.40 -18.71 -6.98
C GLY A 79 7.80 -17.31 -6.52
N GLY A 80 7.36 -16.91 -5.33
CA GLY A 80 7.63 -15.59 -4.74
C GLY A 80 6.41 -14.69 -4.60
N TRP A 81 5.32 -14.96 -5.33
CA TRP A 81 4.09 -14.18 -5.16
C TRP A 81 3.39 -14.50 -3.83
N CYS A 82 2.78 -13.46 -3.27
CA CYS A 82 2.26 -13.40 -1.91
C CYS A 82 3.31 -13.65 -0.82
N ALA A 83 4.60 -13.57 -1.16
CA ALA A 83 5.66 -13.53 -0.16
C ALA A 83 5.60 -12.20 0.59
N VAL A 84 5.91 -12.27 1.88
CA VAL A 84 6.00 -11.09 2.74
C VAL A 84 7.48 -10.84 2.97
N SER A 85 7.94 -9.63 2.65
CA SER A 85 9.27 -9.15 3.01
C SER A 85 9.16 -7.99 3.98
N ALA A 86 10.15 -7.86 4.86
CA ALA A 86 10.30 -6.66 5.66
C ALA A 86 10.70 -5.51 4.74
N ASP A 87 10.05 -4.37 4.91
CA ASP A 87 10.50 -3.13 4.33
C ASP A 87 11.24 -2.33 5.40
N ALA A 88 12.56 -2.30 5.26
CA ALA A 88 13.44 -1.62 6.20
C ALA A 88 13.35 -0.09 6.08
N GLU A 89 12.98 0.44 4.91
CA GLU A 89 12.95 1.88 4.65
C GLU A 89 11.80 2.54 5.41
N HIS A 90 10.61 1.97 5.35
CA HIS A 90 9.42 2.55 5.98
C HIS A 90 9.04 1.85 7.28
N ARG A 91 9.84 0.87 7.74
CA ARG A 91 9.57 0.03 8.92
C ARG A 91 8.24 -0.73 8.78
N GLY A 92 8.01 -1.24 7.58
CA GLY A 92 6.78 -1.88 7.19
C GLY A 92 6.97 -3.30 6.69
N VAL A 93 5.98 -3.77 5.95
CA VAL A 93 6.06 -4.97 5.14
C VAL A 93 5.64 -4.67 3.71
N PHE A 94 6.28 -5.39 2.79
CA PHE A 94 5.88 -5.49 1.40
C PHE A 94 5.32 -6.89 1.14
N ILE A 95 4.23 -6.95 0.39
CA ILE A 95 3.60 -8.20 -0.04
C ILE A 95 3.60 -8.20 -1.56
N GLN A 96 4.46 -9.00 -2.17
CA GLN A 96 4.55 -9.07 -3.63
C GLN A 96 3.25 -9.69 -4.18
N THR A 97 2.50 -8.98 -5.02
CA THR A 97 1.25 -9.47 -5.63
C THR A 97 1.39 -9.77 -7.12
N GLY A 98 2.49 -9.33 -7.75
CA GLY A 98 2.82 -9.59 -9.14
C GLY A 98 4.32 -9.46 -9.43
N GLU A 99 4.69 -9.47 -10.70
CA GLU A 99 6.07 -9.27 -11.15
C GLU A 99 6.58 -7.87 -10.82
N LEU A 100 5.72 -6.88 -11.04
CA LEU A 100 6.02 -5.46 -10.96
C LEU A 100 5.14 -4.78 -9.91
N GLY A 101 4.72 -5.48 -8.86
CA GLY A 101 3.79 -4.87 -7.92
C GLY A 101 3.55 -5.63 -6.64
N GLY A 102 2.95 -4.92 -5.69
CA GLY A 102 2.64 -5.45 -4.38
C GLY A 102 1.88 -4.49 -3.50
N ILE A 103 1.62 -4.91 -2.27
CA ILE A 103 0.97 -4.07 -1.26
C ILE A 103 2.01 -3.69 -0.22
N TRP A 104 2.06 -2.40 0.10
CA TRP A 104 2.84 -1.87 1.21
C TRP A 104 1.95 -1.61 2.42
N LEU A 105 2.44 -2.03 3.58
CA LEU A 105 1.85 -1.76 4.88
C LEU A 105 2.92 -1.18 5.79
N HIS A 106 2.81 0.08 6.17
CA HIS A 106 3.81 0.74 7.03
C HIS A 106 3.20 1.86 7.87
N PRO A 107 3.88 2.31 8.94
CA PRO A 107 3.50 3.52 9.67
C PRO A 107 3.46 4.75 8.76
N ASP A 108 2.50 5.63 8.99
CA ASP A 108 2.49 6.96 8.37
C ASP A 108 3.64 7.81 8.95
N ALA A 109 4.47 8.38 8.07
CA ALA A 109 5.63 9.18 8.47
C ALA A 109 5.21 10.52 9.12
N ASP A 110 4.06 11.05 8.71
CA ASP A 110 3.53 12.31 9.22
C ASP A 110 2.77 12.13 10.54
N ASP A 111 2.21 10.94 10.77
CA ASP A 111 1.44 10.61 11.97
C ASP A 111 1.62 9.13 12.36
N PRO A 112 2.52 8.80 13.31
CA PRO A 112 2.78 7.41 13.70
C PRO A 112 1.58 6.73 14.39
N THR A 113 0.50 7.46 14.65
CA THR A 113 -0.77 6.87 15.12
C THR A 113 -1.60 6.25 14.00
N ARG A 114 -1.14 6.36 12.75
CA ARG A 114 -1.80 5.89 11.54
C ARG A 114 -0.94 4.87 10.79
N THR A 115 -1.59 4.17 9.87
CA THR A 115 -0.97 3.18 8.99
C THR A 115 -1.31 3.51 7.55
N ILE A 116 -0.32 3.40 6.69
CA ILE A 116 -0.50 3.45 5.24
C ILE A 116 -0.71 2.03 4.73
N TYR A 117 -1.79 1.85 3.98
CA TYR A 117 -2.00 0.73 3.07
C TYR A 117 -1.87 1.30 1.66
N ALA A 118 -0.86 0.87 0.91
CA ALA A 118 -0.56 1.39 -0.41
C ALA A 118 -0.51 0.25 -1.43
N ASP A 119 -1.04 0.53 -2.62
CA ASP A 119 -0.81 -0.31 -3.79
C ASP A 119 0.50 0.16 -4.44
N ALA A 120 1.51 -0.68 -4.40
CA ALA A 120 2.79 -0.40 -5.01
C ALA A 120 2.83 -0.94 -6.43
N TRP A 121 2.97 0.00 -7.35
CA TRP A 121 3.41 -0.25 -8.70
C TRP A 121 4.93 -0.23 -8.74
N SER A 122 5.51 -1.20 -9.41
CA SER A 122 6.71 -1.03 -10.22
C SER A 122 6.21 -0.94 -11.67
N GLU A 123 6.80 -0.04 -12.44
CA GLU A 123 6.64 -0.07 -13.90
C GLU A 123 7.13 -1.38 -14.49
#